data_AF-A0A6N8ZZH8-F1
#
_entry.id   AF-A0A6N8ZZH8-F1
#
_cell.length_a   1.000
_cell.length_b   1.000
_cell.length_c   1.000
_cell.angle_alpha   90.00
_cell.angle_beta   90.00
_cell.angle_gamma   90.00
#
_symmetry.space_group_name_H-M   'P 1'
#
loop_
_entity.id
_entity.type
_entity.pdbx_description
1 polymer ?
#
loop_
_entity_poly.entity_id
_entity_poly.type
_entity_poly.pdbx_seq_one_letter_code
_entity_poly.pdbx_strand_id
1 'polypeptide(L)'
;MLTSLERSLLDFERWWWWLPGPKDRDIQVAFGFGAAHYYRLMRGLLDEPAAFAYDPLTVLRLRRVRERVAGSAARKVGDLR
;
A
#
# COMPACT_ATOMS: atom_id res chain seq x y z
N MET A 1 14.89 5.94 8.20
CA MET A 1 14.80 4.76 9.11
C MET A 1 13.33 4.40 9.23
N LEU A 2 12.97 3.11 9.16
CA LEU A 2 11.58 2.69 9.35
C LEU A 2 11.22 2.61 10.84
N THR A 3 10.07 3.17 11.19
CA THR A 3 9.41 3.00 12.48
C THR A 3 8.90 1.56 12.67
N SER A 4 8.64 1.15 13.90
CA SER A 4 8.08 -0.17 14.20
C SER A 4 6.72 -0.39 13.52
N LEU A 5 5.88 0.65 13.47
CA LEU A 5 4.58 0.61 12.80
C LEU A 5 4.73 0.36 11.29
N GLU A 6 5.66 1.06 10.65
CA GLU A 6 5.93 0.92 9.21
C GLU A 6 6.43 -0.47 8.82
N ARG A 7 7.24 -1.10 9.67
CA ARG A 7 7.66 -2.49 9.48
C ARG A 7 6.47 -3.45 9.60
N SER A 8 5.64 -3.28 10.63
CA SER A 8 4.42 -4.08 10.80
C SER A 8 3.44 -3.90 9.65
N LEU A 9 3.34 -2.70 9.06
CA LEU A 9 2.54 -2.45 7.86
C LEU A 9 3.04 -3.24 6.65
N LEU A 10 4.36 -3.24 6.41
CA LEU A 10 4.97 -4.01 5.32
C LEU A 10 4.81 -5.51 5.53
N ASP A 11 5.04 -5.99 6.76
CA ASP A 11 4.84 -7.39 7.11
C ASP A 11 3.38 -7.79 6.88
N PHE A 12 2.41 -7.00 7.34
CA PHE A 12 0.99 -7.29 7.15
C PHE A 12 0.61 -7.41 5.67
N GLU A 13 1.07 -6.51 4.81
CA GLU A 13 0.79 -6.57 3.37
C GLU A 13 1.48 -7.76 2.69
N ARG A 14 2.64 -8.21 3.21
CA ARG A 14 3.33 -9.42 2.75
C ARG A 14 2.53 -10.71 2.99
N TRP A 15 1.71 -10.76 4.03
CA TRP A 15 0.80 -11.90 4.26
C TRP A 15 -0.54 -11.70 3.56
N TRP A 16 -1.02 -10.46 3.49
CA TRP A 16 -2.35 -10.15 2.97
C TRP A 16 -2.55 -10.47 1.49
N TRP A 17 -1.51 -10.40 0.64
CA TRP A 17 -1.66 -10.69 -0.79
C TRP A 17 -2.14 -12.13 -1.10
N TRP A 18 -2.12 -13.04 -0.13
CA TRP A 18 -2.66 -14.40 -0.23
C TRP A 18 -4.12 -14.52 0.19
N LEU A 19 -4.67 -13.55 0.95
CA LEU A 19 -6.05 -13.60 1.43
C LEU A 19 -7.00 -12.85 0.48
N PRO A 20 -8.00 -13.52 -0.11
CA PRO A 20 -9.07 -12.85 -0.83
C PRO A 20 -10.07 -12.25 0.17
N GLY A 21 -10.28 -10.93 0.14
CA GLY A 21 -11.33 -10.29 0.94
C GLY A 21 -11.14 -8.79 1.18
N PRO A 22 -12.16 -8.11 1.75
CA PRO A 22 -12.07 -6.71 2.15
C PRO A 22 -11.18 -6.57 3.38
N LYS A 23 -10.01 -5.96 3.20
CA LYS A 23 -8.96 -5.81 4.24
C LYS A 23 -9.25 -4.79 5.32
N ASP A 24 -10.30 -3.99 5.16
CA ASP A 24 -10.55 -2.82 5.99
C ASP A 24 -10.85 -3.20 7.45
N ARG A 25 -11.56 -4.31 7.67
CA ARG A 25 -11.89 -4.79 9.02
C ARG A 25 -10.66 -5.37 9.71
N ASP A 26 -9.84 -6.14 9.01
CA ASP A 26 -8.63 -6.75 9.56
C ASP A 26 -7.55 -5.69 9.86
N ILE A 27 -7.45 -4.65 9.02
CA ILE A 27 -6.61 -3.48 9.32
C ILE A 27 -7.04 -2.83 10.63
N GLN A 28 -8.34 -2.62 10.82
CA GLN A 28 -8.86 -2.00 12.04
C GLN A 28 -8.63 -2.87 13.28
N VAL A 29 -8.75 -4.19 13.16
CA VAL A 29 -8.48 -5.14 14.25
C VAL A 29 -6.97 -5.21 14.57
N ALA A 30 -6.11 -5.25 13.55
CA ALA A 30 -4.67 -5.41 13.72
C ALA A 30 -3.98 -4.12 14.21
N PHE A 31 -4.41 -2.95 13.71
CA PHE A 31 -3.72 -1.69 13.95
C PHE A 31 -4.54 -0.65 14.74
N GLY A 32 -5.83 -0.90 14.96
CA GLY A 32 -6.70 0.02 15.70
C GLY A 32 -7.11 1.28 14.92
N PHE A 33 -6.71 1.43 13.67
CA PHE A 33 -7.10 2.56 12.81
C PHE A 33 -7.79 2.10 11.53
N GLY A 34 -8.58 3.00 10.94
CA GLY A 34 -9.30 2.70 9.70
C GLY A 34 -8.39 2.63 8.47
N ALA A 35 -8.88 1.94 7.43
CA ALA A 35 -8.18 1.72 6.17
C ALA A 35 -7.69 3.02 5.49
N ALA A 36 -8.41 4.14 5.64
CA ALA A 36 -7.97 5.42 5.09
C ALA A 36 -6.62 5.88 5.67
N HIS A 37 -6.38 5.66 6.96
CA HIS A 37 -5.09 5.95 7.60
C HIS A 37 -4.02 4.99 7.09
N TYR A 38 -4.34 3.70 7.01
CA TYR A 38 -3.47 2.65 6.47
C TYR A 38 -2.91 3.00 5.09
N TYR A 39 -3.79 3.31 4.13
CA TYR A 39 -3.35 3.61 2.76
C TYR A 39 -2.58 4.92 2.66
N ARG A 40 -2.74 5.88 3.60
CA ARG A 40 -1.90 7.08 3.65
C ARG A 40 -0.48 6.75 4.08
N LEU A 41 -0.31 5.99 5.17
CA LEU A 41 1.01 5.54 5.61
C LEU A 41 1.69 4.69 4.53
N MET A 42 0.94 3.77 3.93
CA MET A 42 1.44 2.92 2.85
C MET A 42 1.92 3.75 1.65
N ARG A 43 1.19 4.81 1.27
CA ARG A 43 1.64 5.70 0.18
C ARG A 43 2.97 6.37 0.47
N GLY A 44 3.20 6.88 1.67
CA GLY A 44 4.48 7.47 2.06
C GLY A 44 5.61 6.44 2.10
N LEU A 45 5.34 5.27 2.67
CA LEU A 45 6.25 4.12 2.69
C LEU A 45 6.74 3.72 1.29
N LEU A 46 5.88 3.76 0.28
CA LEU A 46 6.25 3.39 -1.08
C LEU A 46 7.26 4.33 -1.72
N ASP A 47 7.38 5.55 -1.23
CA ASP A 47 8.34 6.54 -1.74
C ASP A 47 9.66 6.54 -0.92
N GLU A 48 9.69 5.83 0.23
CA GLU A 48 10.85 5.75 1.12
C GLU A 48 11.88 4.66 0.71
N PRO A 49 13.17 4.99 0.57
CA PRO A 49 14.21 3.99 0.27
C PRO A 49 14.37 2.95 1.39
N ALA A 50 14.05 3.32 2.64
CA ALA A 50 14.12 2.39 3.76
C ALA A 50 13.08 1.26 3.65
N ALA A 51 11.91 1.52 3.07
CA ALA A 51 10.88 0.51 2.82
C ALA A 51 11.37 -0.52 1.80
N PHE A 52 12.04 -0.06 0.74
CA PHE A 52 12.63 -0.91 -0.27
C PHE A 52 13.75 -1.80 0.29
N ALA A 53 14.56 -1.27 1.21
CA ALA A 53 15.60 -2.06 1.88
C ALA A 53 15.05 -3.14 2.82
N TYR A 54 13.83 -2.97 3.35
CA TYR A 54 13.19 -3.93 4.25
C TYR A 54 12.47 -5.05 3.50
N ASP A 55 11.56 -4.71 2.59
CA ASP A 55 10.88 -5.70 1.74
C ASP A 55 10.75 -5.19 0.29
N PRO A 56 11.76 -5.44 -0.56
CA PRO A 56 11.77 -4.95 -1.92
C PRO A 56 10.66 -5.57 -2.78
N LEU A 57 10.25 -6.82 -2.50
CA LEU A 57 9.25 -7.51 -3.33
C LEU A 57 7.85 -6.95 -3.11
N THR A 58 7.47 -6.73 -1.85
CA THR A 58 6.19 -6.12 -1.49
C THR A 58 6.12 -4.68 -2.02
N VAL A 59 7.19 -3.90 -1.87
CA VAL A 59 7.27 -2.52 -2.38
C VAL A 59 7.15 -2.47 -3.90
N LEU A 60 7.89 -3.30 -4.64
CA LEU A 60 7.80 -3.36 -6.11
C LEU A 60 6.39 -3.74 -6.59
N ARG A 61 5.76 -4.72 -5.94
CA ARG A 61 4.40 -5.15 -6.27
C ARG A 61 3.38 -4.02 -6.04
N LEU A 62 3.46 -3.34 -4.90
CA LEU A 62 2.59 -2.21 -4.57
C LEU A 62 2.80 -1.03 -5.51
N ARG A 63 4.06 -0.70 -5.86
CA ARG A 63 4.39 0.31 -6.87
C ARG A 63 3.76 -0.03 -8.22
N ARG A 64 3.86 -1.29 -8.66
CA ARG A 64 3.24 -1.77 -9.90
C ARG A 64 1.71 -1.62 -9.91
N VAL A 65 1.05 -1.92 -8.78
CA VAL A 65 -0.40 -1.71 -8.64
C VAL A 65 -0.74 -0.22 -8.72
N ARG A 66 0.04 0.65 -8.05
CA ARG A 66 -0.12 2.11 -8.12
C ARG A 66 0.02 2.64 -9.55
N GLU A 67 1.02 2.18 -10.29
CA GLU A 67 1.23 2.53 -11.70
C GLU A 67 0.03 2.16 -12.58
N ARG A 68 -0.54 0.96 -12.40
CA ARG A 68 -1.73 0.53 -13.14
C ARG A 68 -2.94 1.42 -12.87
N VAL A 69 -3.18 1.76 -11.60
CA VAL A 69 -4.30 2.64 -11.21
C VAL A 69 -4.09 4.07 -11.72
N ALA A 70 -2.87 4.60 -11.59
CA ALA A 70 -2.54 5.95 -12.06
C ALA A 70 -2.61 6.07 -13.60
N GLY A 71 -2.14 5.06 -14.33
CA GLY A 71 -2.23 5.01 -15.80
C GLY A 71 -3.67 4.84 -16.32
N SER A 72 -4.58 4.31 -15.50
CA SER A 72 -6.02 4.28 -15.80
C SER A 72 -6.72 5.61 -15.50
N ALA A 73 -6.29 6.35 -14.47
CA ALA A 73 -6.83 7.68 -14.17
C ALA A 73 -6.43 8.72 -15.24
N ALA A 74 -5.19 8.65 -15.73
CA ALA A 74 -4.68 9.53 -16.79
C ALA A 74 -5.43 9.35 -18.13
N ARG A 75 -5.99 8.17 -18.41
CA ARG A 75 -6.79 7.93 -19.61
C ARG A 75 -8.22 8.49 -19.57
N LYS A 76 -8.76 8.77 -18.38
CA LYS A 76 -10.14 9.31 -18.26
C LYS A 76 -10.26 10.82 -18.44
N VAL A 77 -9.14 11.57 -18.35
CA VAL A 77 -9.15 13.04 -18.50
C VAL A 77 -9.08 13.48 -19.97
N GLY A 78 -8.76 12.57 -20.90
CA GLY A 78 -8.70 12.87 -22.33
C GLY A 78 -10.05 12.82 -23.07
N ASP A 79 -11.11 12.33 -22.43
CA ASP A 79 -12.39 11.96 -23.10
C ASP A 79 -13.55 12.90 -22.74
N LEU A 80 -13.25 14.12 -22.28
CA LEU A 80 -14.22 15.17 -21.93
C LEU A 80 -14.03 16.44 -22.78
N ARG A 81 -13.77 16.29 -24.08
CA ARG A 81 -13.75 17.40 -25.03
C ARG A 81 -14.91 17.34 -26.00
#